data_AF-A0A1V5K8V0-F1
#
_entry.id   AF-A0A1V5K8V0-F1
#
_cell.length_a   1.000
_cell.length_b   1.000
_cell.length_c   1.000
_cell.angle_alpha   90.00
_cell.angle_beta   90.00
_cell.angle_gamma   90.00
#
_symmetry.space_group_name_H-M   'P 1'
#
loop_
_entity.id
_entity.type
_entity.pdbx_description
1 polymer ?
#
loop_
_entity_poly.entity_id
_entity_poly.type
_entity_poly.pdbx_seq_one_letter_code
_entity_poly.pdbx_strand_id
1 'polypeptide(L)'
;MGKSGGCASAQAEAISRLVSVALRAHVKPDVIVKHLRGTRCPAPAWQEGGIVLSCPDAIGIAMEKYIHEKSENKEKFVFKNTMEKTMGETCPECGTTMEHEGGCNVCRVCGYSKCL
;
A
#
# COMPACT_ATOMS: atom_id res chain seq x y z
N MET A 1 -10.80 26.42 -6.55
CA MET A 1 -11.30 25.03 -6.41
C MET A 1 -11.00 24.30 -7.71
N GLY A 2 -9.90 23.55 -7.80
CA GLY A 2 -9.55 22.77 -8.98
C GLY A 2 -9.03 21.42 -8.54
N LYS A 3 -9.90 20.41 -8.47
CA LYS A 3 -9.54 19.03 -8.12
C LYS A 3 -9.37 18.23 -9.42
N SER A 4 -8.27 18.48 -10.13
CA SER A 4 -7.91 17.71 -11.33
C SER A 4 -6.94 16.56 -11.00
N GLY A 5 -6.89 16.14 -9.74
CA GLY A 5 -6.15 14.95 -9.34
C GLY A 5 -6.98 13.71 -9.64
N GLY A 6 -6.42 12.75 -10.39
CA GLY A 6 -7.06 11.45 -10.63
C GLY A 6 -7.40 10.68 -9.34
N CYS A 7 -8.04 9.51 -9.49
CA CYS A 7 -8.54 8.70 -8.37
C CYS A 7 -7.51 8.49 -7.25
N ALA A 8 -6.24 8.25 -7.60
CA ALA A 8 -5.16 8.08 -6.63
C ALA A 8 -4.95 9.30 -5.72
N SER A 9 -4.86 10.51 -6.31
CA SER A 9 -4.73 11.76 -5.55
C SER A 9 -5.99 12.09 -4.75
N ALA A 10 -7.18 11.83 -5.29
CA ALA A 10 -8.43 12.05 -4.56
C ALA A 10 -8.53 11.15 -3.31
N GLN A 11 -8.15 9.87 -3.45
CA GLN A 11 -8.10 8.92 -2.33
C GLN A 11 -7.02 9.32 -1.32
N ALA A 12 -5.81 9.67 -1.77
CA ALA A 12 -4.73 10.09 -0.88
C ALA A 12 -5.10 11.35 -0.07
N GLU A 13 -5.74 12.34 -0.71
CA GLU A 13 -6.26 13.53 -0.03
C GLU A 13 -7.32 13.17 1.01
N ALA A 14 -8.31 12.35 0.63
CA ALA A 14 -9.38 11.94 1.53
C ALA A 14 -8.84 11.20 2.77
N ILE A 15 -7.95 10.22 2.57
CA ILE A 15 -7.32 9.46 3.65
C ILE A 15 -6.49 10.38 4.55
N SER A 16 -5.68 11.28 3.97
CA SER A 16 -4.87 12.23 4.74
C SER A 16 -5.72 13.14 5.63
N ARG A 17 -6.89 13.59 5.15
CA ARG A 17 -7.84 14.38 5.95
C ARG A 17 -8.43 13.57 7.10
N LEU A 18 -8.78 12.30 6.87
CA LEU A 18 -9.28 11.41 7.92
C LEU A 18 -8.20 11.13 8.97
N VAL A 19 -6.96 10.86 8.55
CA VAL A 19 -5.81 10.67 9.46
C VAL A 19 -5.60 11.92 10.32
N SER A 20 -5.67 13.12 9.72
CA SER A 20 -5.55 14.38 10.46
C SER A 20 -6.65 14.54 11.53
N VAL A 21 -7.88 14.14 11.22
CA VAL A 21 -9.00 14.14 12.19
C VAL A 21 -8.75 13.11 13.29
N ALA A 22 -8.32 11.89 12.95
CA ALA A 22 -8.04 10.83 13.93
C ALA A 22 -6.94 11.23 14.92
N LEU A 23 -5.86 11.86 14.44
CA LEU A 23 -4.79 12.36 15.30
C LEU A 23 -5.27 13.46 16.24
N ARG A 24 -6.13 14.39 15.77
CA ARG A 24 -6.77 15.39 16.64
C ARG A 24 -7.72 14.78 17.65
N ALA A 25 -8.32 13.63 17.34
CA ALA A 25 -9.14 12.85 18.27
C ALA A 25 -8.31 11.99 19.24
N HIS A 26 -7.00 12.22 19.34
CA HIS A 26 -6.07 11.48 20.21
C HIS A 26 -6.00 9.97 19.94
N VAL A 27 -6.29 9.54 18.70
CA VAL A 27 -6.04 8.16 18.28
C VAL A 27 -4.52 7.93 18.22
N LYS A 28 -4.05 6.82 18.80
CA LYS A 28 -2.64 6.46 18.81
C LYS A 28 -2.11 6.30 17.36
N PRO A 29 -0.99 6.94 16.99
CA PRO A 29 -0.43 6.85 15.63
C PRO A 29 -0.16 5.42 15.17
N ASP A 30 0.29 4.55 16.07
CA ASP A 30 0.60 3.14 15.78
C ASP A 30 -0.62 2.35 15.28
N VAL A 31 -1.81 2.68 15.80
CA VAL A 31 -3.07 2.03 15.39
C VAL A 31 -3.43 2.45 13.97
N ILE A 32 -3.24 3.73 13.63
CA ILE A 32 -3.50 4.25 12.29
C ILE A 32 -2.54 3.61 11.29
N VAL A 33 -1.23 3.58 11.61
CA VAL A 33 -0.20 2.92 10.81
C VAL A 33 -0.57 1.47 10.51
N LYS A 34 -0.98 0.71 11.54
CA LYS A 34 -1.38 -0.70 11.41
C LYS A 34 -2.51 -0.90 10.39
N HIS A 35 -3.44 0.04 10.29
CA HIS A 35 -4.55 -0.03 9.32
C HIS A 35 -4.15 0.42 7.91
N LEU A 36 -3.16 1.31 7.78
CA LEU A 36 -2.72 1.82 6.49
C LEU A 36 -1.72 0.88 5.81
N ARG A 37 -0.76 0.33 6.58
CA ARG A 37 0.30 -0.54 6.07
C ARG A 37 -0.25 -1.84 5.52
N GLY A 38 0.33 -2.29 4.41
CA GLY A 38 -0.05 -3.57 3.78
C GLY A 38 -1.27 -3.50 2.85
N THR A 39 -1.93 -2.35 2.74
CA THR A 39 -3.03 -2.17 1.77
C THR A 39 -2.48 -2.26 0.34
N ARG A 40 -3.06 -3.10 -0.52
CA ARG A 40 -2.54 -3.35 -1.88
C ARG A 40 -3.39 -2.69 -2.97
N CYS A 41 -2.72 -2.19 -3.99
CA CYS A 41 -3.29 -1.66 -5.23
C CYS A 41 -2.69 -2.46 -6.42
N PRO A 42 -3.38 -2.60 -7.56
CA PRO A 42 -2.85 -3.29 -8.75
C PRO A 42 -1.54 -2.70 -9.33
N ALA A 43 -1.14 -1.51 -8.90
CA ALA A 43 0.07 -0.83 -9.34
C ALA A 43 0.96 -0.43 -8.15
N PRO A 44 1.72 -1.37 -7.56
CA PRO A 44 2.71 -1.06 -6.54
C PRO A 44 3.90 -0.28 -7.16
N ALA A 45 4.54 0.56 -6.36
CA ALA A 45 5.68 1.38 -6.77
C ALA A 45 6.92 1.08 -5.94
N TRP A 46 8.07 0.96 -6.59
CA TRP A 46 9.36 0.79 -5.91
C TRP A 46 9.97 2.14 -5.57
N GLN A 47 10.48 2.29 -4.35
CA GLN A 47 11.11 3.52 -3.86
C GLN A 47 12.36 3.16 -3.05
N GLU A 48 13.19 4.17 -2.76
CA GLU A 48 14.36 3.98 -1.90
C GLU A 48 13.91 3.52 -0.50
N GLY A 49 14.28 2.29 -0.14
CA GLY A 49 13.94 1.69 1.16
C GLY A 49 12.84 0.61 1.12
N GLY A 50 12.22 0.33 -0.03
CA GLY A 50 11.28 -0.79 -0.17
C GLY A 50 10.22 -0.64 -1.28
N ILE A 51 9.19 -1.48 -1.20
CA ILE A 51 8.02 -1.45 -2.10
C ILE A 51 6.82 -0.77 -1.42
N VAL A 52 6.23 0.20 -2.11
CA VAL A 52 5.00 0.87 -1.73
C VAL A 52 3.84 0.15 -2.41
N LEU A 53 2.95 -0.43 -1.63
CA LEU A 53 1.89 -1.31 -2.16
C LEU A 53 0.68 -0.54 -2.69
N SER A 54 0.43 0.67 -2.19
CA SER A 54 -0.70 1.53 -2.56
C SER A 54 -0.57 2.95 -1.98
N CYS A 55 -1.49 3.86 -2.33
CA CYS A 55 -1.59 5.18 -1.71
C CYS A 55 -1.76 5.15 -0.17
N PRO A 56 -2.68 4.37 0.42
CA PRO A 56 -2.76 4.24 1.88
C PRO A 56 -1.49 3.66 2.49
N ASP A 57 -0.87 2.65 1.87
CA ASP A 57 0.39 2.07 2.35
C ASP A 57 1.51 3.12 2.35
N ALA A 58 1.57 3.99 1.33
CA ALA A 58 2.51 5.11 1.27
C ALA A 58 2.35 6.07 2.45
N ILE A 59 1.11 6.39 2.83
CA ILE A 59 0.82 7.23 4.01
C ILE A 59 1.26 6.51 5.28
N GLY A 60 1.00 5.21 5.39
CA GLY A 60 1.47 4.38 6.51
C GLY A 60 2.99 4.41 6.66
N ILE A 61 3.73 4.22 5.56
CA ILE A 61 5.20 4.27 5.52
C ILE A 61 5.70 5.65 5.96
N ALA A 62 5.07 6.73 5.48
CA ALA A 62 5.43 8.09 5.87
C ALA A 62 5.21 8.35 7.37
N MET A 63 4.12 7.82 7.94
CA MET A 63 3.86 7.90 9.37
C MET A 63 4.86 7.09 10.19
N GLU A 64 5.20 5.86 9.77
CA GLU A 64 6.23 5.04 10.42
C GLU A 64 7.58 5.75 10.44
N LYS A 65 7.97 6.33 9.30
CA LYS A 65 9.21 7.11 9.19
C LYS A 65 9.22 8.26 10.20
N TYR A 66 8.14 9.02 10.30
CA TYR A 66 8.04 10.14 11.23
C TYR A 66 8.15 9.69 12.70
N ILE A 67 7.51 8.57 13.07
CA ILE A 67 7.60 8.00 14.42
C ILE A 67 9.04 7.54 14.72
N HIS A 68 9.69 6.91 13.74
CA HIS A 68 11.07 6.45 13.87
C HIS A 68 12.06 7.62 14.05
N GLU A 69 11.92 8.68 13.24
CA GLU A 69 12.73 9.90 13.35
C GLU A 69 12.55 10.59 14.71
N LYS A 70 11.34 10.56 15.27
CA LYS A 70 11.07 11.10 16.61
C LYS A 70 11.69 10.27 17.73
N SER A 71 11.97 8.99 17.50
CA SER A 71 12.53 8.07 18.50
C SER A 71 14.06 8.22 18.68
N GLU A 72 14.69 9.24 18.11
CA GLU A 72 16.15 9.49 18.14
C GLU A 72 17.02 8.31 17.66
N ASN A 73 16.43 7.38 16.91
CA ASN A 73 17.14 6.22 16.41
C ASN A 73 17.92 6.61 15.13
N LYS A 74 19.25 6.50 15.16
CA LYS A 74 20.15 6.88 14.05
C LYS A 74 20.18 5.88 12.90
N GLU A 75 19.40 4.80 12.98
CA GLU A 75 19.33 3.80 11.93
C GLU A 75 18.56 4.34 10.72
N LYS A 76 18.99 3.97 9.51
CA LYS A 76 18.25 4.31 8.29
C LYS A 76 16.91 3.57 8.32
N PHE A 77 15.81 4.30 8.26
CA PHE A 77 14.47 3.71 8.13
C PHE A 77 14.35 2.95 6.80
N VAL A 78 14.15 1.62 6.87
CA VAL A 78 13.91 0.74 5.71
C VAL A 78 12.60 0.01 5.93
N PHE A 79 11.62 0.22 5.05
CA PHE A 79 10.34 -0.47 5.12
C PHE A 79 10.41 -1.79 4.34
N LYS A 80 11.11 -2.78 4.93
CA LYS A 80 11.13 -4.16 4.42
C LYS A 80 9.74 -4.77 4.56
N ASN A 81 8.99 -4.85 3.47
CA ASN A 81 7.81 -5.70 3.44
C ASN A 81 8.29 -7.16 3.47
N THR A 82 8.35 -7.75 4.65
CA THR A 82 8.42 -9.21 4.80
C THR A 82 7.03 -9.77 4.46
N MET A 83 6.72 -9.75 3.17
CA MET A 83 5.76 -10.65 2.55
C MET A 83 6.34 -11.01 1.19
N GLU A 84 7.41 -11.80 1.23
CA GLU A 84 7.68 -12.79 0.20
C GLU A 84 6.46 -13.70 0.09
N LYS A 85 5.47 -13.26 -0.69
CA LYS A 85 4.46 -14.11 -1.31
C LYS A 85 4.06 -13.43 -2.61
N THR A 86 4.96 -13.66 -3.56
CA THR A 86 4.67 -13.93 -4.96
C THR A 86 3.72 -12.95 -5.64
N MET A 87 4.33 -11.84 -6.04
CA MET A 87 3.84 -11.02 -7.15
C MET A 87 3.88 -11.89 -8.42
N GLY A 88 2.76 -12.56 -8.72
CA GLY A 88 2.62 -13.45 -9.88
C GLY A 88 1.74 -14.67 -9.62
N GLU A 89 1.66 -15.16 -8.38
CA GLU A 89 0.95 -16.42 -8.14
C GLU A 89 -0.49 -16.24 -7.69
N THR A 90 -0.92 -15.10 -7.16
CA THR A 90 -2.26 -14.99 -6.53
C THR A 90 -3.16 -13.97 -7.21
N CYS A 91 -4.38 -14.38 -7.51
CA CYS A 91 -5.41 -13.58 -8.18
C CYS A 91 -5.83 -12.39 -7.33
N PRO A 92 -5.85 -11.16 -7.88
CA PRO A 92 -6.22 -9.96 -7.14
C PRO A 92 -7.71 -9.88 -6.77
N GLU A 93 -8.57 -10.62 -7.49
CA GLU A 93 -10.02 -10.58 -7.28
C GLU A 93 -10.49 -11.61 -6.25
N CYS A 94 -9.93 -12.81 -6.24
CA CYS A 94 -10.40 -13.93 -5.40
C CYS A 94 -9.34 -14.56 -4.50
N GLY A 95 -8.08 -14.10 -4.57
CA GLY A 95 -7.01 -14.61 -3.71
C GLY A 95 -6.56 -16.05 -4.01
N THR A 96 -7.00 -16.65 -5.12
CA THR A 96 -6.62 -18.01 -5.54
C THR A 96 -5.36 -17.99 -6.40
N THR A 97 -4.63 -19.11 -6.48
CA THR A 97 -3.47 -19.22 -7.35
C THR A 97 -3.82 -18.99 -8.84
N MET A 98 -3.01 -18.22 -9.56
CA MET A 98 -3.13 -17.96 -11.00
C MET A 98 -2.21 -18.89 -11.78
N GLU A 99 -2.65 -19.23 -12.99
CA GLU A 99 -1.89 -20.03 -13.95
C GLU A 99 -1.35 -19.15 -15.06
N HIS A 100 -0.19 -19.50 -15.63
CA HIS A 100 0.39 -18.81 -16.78
C HIS A 100 0.07 -19.55 -18.08
N GLU A 101 -0.70 -18.92 -18.95
CA GLU A 101 -1.02 -19.44 -20.29
C GLU A 101 -0.87 -18.33 -21.33
N GLY A 102 -0.13 -18.61 -22.41
CA GLY A 102 -0.02 -17.71 -23.56
C GLY A 102 0.54 -16.31 -23.27
N GLY A 103 1.35 -16.15 -22.22
CA GLY A 103 1.87 -14.84 -21.78
C GLY A 103 0.91 -14.07 -20.87
N CYS A 104 -0.18 -14.68 -20.42
CA CYS A 104 -1.14 -14.08 -19.51
C CYS A 104 -1.24 -14.87 -18.20
N ASN A 105 -1.38 -14.14 -17.09
CA ASN A 105 -1.82 -14.70 -15.80
C ASN A 105 -3.33 -14.88 -15.86
N VAL A 106 -3.82 -16.10 -15.66
CA VAL A 106 -5.24 -16.46 -15.77
C VAL A 106 -5.70 -17.08 -14.47
N CYS A 107 -6.83 -16.62 -13.94
CA CYS A 107 -7.49 -17.23 -12.79
C CYS A 107 -8.70 -18.05 -13.25
N ARG A 108 -8.66 -19.38 -13.08
CA ARG A 108 -9.77 -20.28 -13.42
C ARG A 108 -10.98 -20.17 -12.50
N VAL A 109 -10.85 -19.52 -11.34
CA VAL A 109 -11.91 -19.42 -10.33
C VAL A 109 -12.85 -18.24 -10.58
N CYS A 110 -12.31 -17.04 -10.88
CA CYS A 110 -13.12 -15.83 -11.09
C CYS A 110 -13.08 -15.30 -12.52
N GLY A 111 -12.24 -15.86 -13.40
CA GLY A 111 -12.11 -15.43 -14.78
C GLY A 111 -11.20 -14.21 -14.99
N TYR A 112 -10.55 -13.69 -13.95
CA TYR A 112 -9.57 -12.61 -14.09
C TYR A 112 -8.40 -13.05 -14.97
N SER A 113 -8.01 -12.22 -15.93
CA SER A 113 -6.80 -12.42 -16.73
C SER A 113 -6.01 -11.13 -16.93
N LYS A 114 -4.68 -11.23 -16.89
CA LYS A 114 -3.77 -10.11 -17.19
C LYS A 114 -2.56 -10.60 -17.98
N CYS A 115 -2.44 -10.12 -19.21
CA CYS A 115 -1.28 -10.35 -20.06
C CYS A 115 -0.12 -9.43 -19.67
N LEU A 116 1.09 -9.96 -19.71
CA LEU A 116 2.33 -9.18 -19.54
C LEU A 116 2.68 -8.44 -20.84
#